data_AF-A0A9X7IJD7-F1
#
_entry.id   AF-A0A9X7IJD7-F1
#
_cell.length_a   1.000
_cell.length_b   1.000
_cell.length_c   1.000
_cell.angle_alpha   90.00
_cell.angle_beta   90.00
_cell.angle_gamma   90.00
#
_symmetry.space_group_name_H-M   'P 1'
#
loop_
_entity.id
_entity.type
_entity.pdbx_description
1 polymer ?
#
loop_
_entity_poly.entity_id
_entity_poly.type
_entity_poly.pdbx_seq_one_letter_code
_entity_poly.pdbx_strand_id
1 'polypeptide(L)' 'MSINYQFGDVDAHGALIRAQAASLEAEHQAIVHDVLAAGDFWGGAGSVACQECDRARCAGCR' A
#
# COMPACT_ATOMS: atom_id res chain seq x y z
N MET A 1 2.41 -28.40 35.66
CA MET A 1 2.96 -27.44 34.68
C MET A 1 1.77 -26.84 33.92
N SER A 2 1.39 -25.60 34.19
CA SER A 2 0.30 -24.93 33.47
C SER A 2 0.91 -24.05 32.38
N ILE A 3 0.51 -24.24 31.13
CA ILE A 3 0.93 -23.40 30.00
C ILE A 3 -0.05 -22.23 29.95
N ASN A 4 0.45 -21.01 30.21
CA ASN A 4 -0.35 -19.79 30.15
C ASN A 4 -0.46 -19.34 28.69
N TYR A 5 -1.67 -19.34 28.12
CA TYR A 5 -1.92 -18.79 26.78
C TYR A 5 -2.23 -17.29 26.88
N GLN A 6 -1.29 -16.46 26.43
CA GLN A 6 -1.39 -14.99 26.49
C GLN A 6 -1.98 -14.44 25.18
N PHE A 7 -3.31 -14.35 25.08
CA PHE A 7 -3.98 -13.84 23.87
C PHE A 7 -3.92 -12.31 23.73
N GLY A 8 -3.67 -11.59 24.81
CA GLY A 8 -3.59 -10.11 24.80
C GLY A 8 -2.51 -9.57 23.86
N ASP A 9 -1.37 -10.25 23.75
CA ASP A 9 -0.29 -9.86 22.84
C ASP A 9 -0.68 -10.10 21.37
N VAL A 10 -1.47 -11.14 21.10
CA VAL A 10 -2.00 -11.44 19.77
C VAL A 10 -3.02 -10.38 19.35
N ASP A 11 -3.90 -9.98 20.25
CA ASP A 11 -4.89 -8.92 19.98
C ASP A 11 -4.22 -7.56 19.74
N ALA A 12 -3.23 -7.21 20.58
CA ALA A 12 -2.44 -5.99 20.43
C ALA A 12 -1.66 -5.99 19.10
N HIS A 13 -1.03 -7.11 18.76
CA HIS A 13 -0.32 -7.27 17.49
C HIS A 13 -1.28 -7.19 16.29
N GLY A 14 -2.46 -7.82 16.39
CA GLY A 14 -3.49 -7.75 15.37
C GLY A 14 -4.00 -6.32 15.16
N ALA A 15 -4.12 -5.53 16.22
CA ALA A 15 -4.47 -4.10 16.11
C ALA A 15 -3.40 -3.30 15.39
N LEU A 16 -2.12 -3.57 15.66
CA LEU A 16 -1.00 -2.93 14.96
C LEU A 16 -0.97 -3.29 13.47
N ILE A 17 -1.16 -4.56 13.11
CA ILE A 17 -1.20 -4.98 11.70
C ILE A 17 -2.33 -4.25 10.96
N ARG A 18 -3.53 -4.16 11.55
CA ARG A 18 -4.65 -3.45 10.92
C ARG A 18 -4.36 -1.96 10.73
N ALA A 19 -3.73 -1.33 11.71
CA ALA A 19 -3.33 0.08 11.61
C ALA A 19 -2.28 0.29 10.50
N GLN A 20 -1.30 -0.60 10.42
CA GLN A 20 -0.28 -0.58 9.35
C GLN A 20 -0.91 -0.80 7.97
N ALA A 21 -1.84 -1.75 7.84
CA ALA A 21 -2.54 -2.00 6.58
C ALA A 21 -3.38 -0.79 6.14
N ALA A 22 -4.08 -0.13 7.06
CA ALA A 22 -4.83 1.08 6.75
C ALA A 22 -3.92 2.23 6.30
N SER A 23 -2.77 2.40 6.97
CA SER A 23 -1.77 3.40 6.56
C SER A 23 -1.19 3.09 5.19
N LEU A 24 -0.90 1.81 4.90
CA LEU A 24 -0.35 1.39 3.63
C LEU A 24 -1.34 1.60 2.48
N GLU A 25 -2.62 1.29 2.71
CA GLU A 25 -3.67 1.49 1.70
C GLU A 25 -3.89 2.99 1.41
N ALA A 26 -3.84 3.85 2.44
CA ALA A 26 -3.94 5.30 2.26
C ALA A 26 -2.76 5.86 1.44
N GLU A 27 -1.53 5.46 1.75
CA GLU A 27 -0.33 5.82 0.98
C GLU A 27 -0.42 5.32 -0.48
N HIS A 28 -0.89 4.09 -0.67
CA HIS A 28 -1.09 3.52 -2.00
C HIS A 28 -2.09 4.34 -2.83
N GLN A 29 -3.23 4.71 -2.25
CA GLN A 29 -4.24 5.54 -2.94
C GLN A 29 -3.69 6.92 -3.30
N ALA A 30 -2.87 7.53 -2.45
CA ALA A 30 -2.20 8.79 -2.74
C ALA A 30 -1.22 8.65 -3.93
N ILE A 31 -0.42 7.59 -3.94
CA ILE A 31 0.51 7.31 -5.05
C ILE A 31 -0.24 7.10 -6.37
N VAL A 32 -1.31 6.30 -6.36
CA VAL A 32 -2.13 6.06 -7.57
C VAL A 32 -2.74 7.36 -8.07
N HIS A 33 -3.26 8.21 -7.17
CA HIS A 33 -3.77 9.52 -7.55
C HIS A 33 -2.70 10.38 -8.24
N ASP A 34 -1.49 10.41 -7.69
CA ASP A 34 -0.38 11.19 -8.25
C ASP A 34 0.09 10.62 -9.60
N VAL A 35 0.14 9.29 -9.76
CA VAL A 35 0.48 8.64 -11.04
C VAL A 35 -0.54 8.99 -12.11
N LEU A 36 -1.84 8.93 -11.79
CA LEU A 36 -2.90 9.30 -12.72
C LEU A 36 -2.88 10.79 -13.08
N ALA A 37 -2.63 11.66 -12.10
CA ALA A 37 -2.48 13.10 -12.31
C ALA A 37 -1.26 13.42 -13.20
N ALA A 38 -0.18 12.64 -13.07
CA ALA A 38 1.00 12.72 -13.91
C ALA A 38 0.92 11.85 -15.18
N GLY A 39 -0.26 11.29 -15.52
CA GLY A 39 -0.42 10.28 -16.56
C GLY A 39 0.07 10.72 -17.95
N ASP A 40 0.04 12.01 -18.25
CA ASP A 40 0.57 12.57 -19.51
C ASP A 40 2.06 12.25 -19.71
N PHE A 41 2.84 12.14 -18.63
CA PHE A 41 4.24 11.70 -18.69
C PHE A 41 4.38 10.32 -19.35
N TRP A 42 3.41 9.44 -19.14
CA TRP A 42 3.37 8.08 -19.67
C TRP A 42 2.54 7.95 -20.95
N GLY A 43 2.16 9.06 -21.60
CA GLY A 43 1.30 9.04 -22.80
C GLY A 43 -0.19 9.03 -22.48
N GLY A 44 -0.56 9.53 -21.30
CA GLY A 44 -1.94 9.68 -20.80
C GLY A 44 -2.30 8.61 -19.76
N ALA A 45 -3.24 8.93 -18.86
CA ALA A 45 -3.70 8.03 -17.78
C ALA A 45 -4.26 6.69 -18.28
N GLY A 46 -4.71 6.63 -19.53
CA GLY A 46 -5.19 5.40 -20.17
C GLY A 46 -4.10 4.57 -20.87
N SER A 47 -2.84 4.98 -20.85
CA SER A 47 -1.76 4.27 -21.54
C SER A 47 -1.36 2.99 -20.80
N VAL A 48 -0.85 2.01 -21.54
CA VAL A 48 -0.29 0.78 -20.94
C VAL A 48 0.86 1.13 -20.00
N ALA A 49 1.68 2.14 -20.32
CA ALA A 49 2.78 2.56 -19.46
C ALA A 49 2.30 3.14 -18.12
N CYS A 50 1.21 3.91 -18.11
CA CYS A 50 0.62 4.44 -16.87
C CYS A 50 -0.01 3.30 -16.03
N GLN A 51 -0.77 2.41 -16.65
CA GLN A 51 -1.44 1.30 -15.98
C GLN A 51 -0.46 0.25 -15.41
N GLU A 52 0.64 0.01 -16.11
CA GLU A 52 1.69 -0.90 -15.63
C GLU A 52 2.52 -0.24 -14.52
N CYS A 53 2.64 1.09 -14.47
CA CYS A 53 3.26 1.80 -13.34
C CYS A 53 2.44 1.64 -12.04
N ASP A 54 1.11 1.69 -12.14
CA ASP A 54 0.21 1.42 -11.00
C ASP A 54 0.34 -0.03 -10.48
N ARG A 55 0.60 -0.99 -11.39
CA ARG A 55 0.72 -2.42 -11.05
C ARG A 55 2.11 -2.83 -10.59
N ALA A 56 3.16 -2.21 -11.13
CA ALA A 56 4.54 -2.52 -10.84
C ALA A 56 5.14 -1.34 -10.08
N ARG A 57 5.10 -1.44 -8.74
CA ARG A 57 5.80 -0.61 -7.73
C ARG A 57 6.75 0.41 -8.37
N CYS A 58 6.50 1.71 -8.16
CA CYS A 58 7.27 2.88 -8.65
C CYS A 58 8.75 2.91 -8.19
N ALA A 59 9.46 1.79 -8.27
CA ALA A 59 10.80 1.56 -7.76
C ALA A 59 11.89 2.29 -8.57
N GLY A 60 11.51 3.01 -9.64
CA GLY A 60 12.40 3.85 -10.44
C GLY A 60 12.21 5.37 -10.27
N CYS A 61 11.31 5.84 -9.39
CA CYS A 61 11.10 7.28 -9.13
C CYS A 61 11.89 7.79 -7.92
N ARG A 62 13.09 7.26 -7.69
CA ARG A 62 14.07 7.88 -6.79
C ARG A 62 15.33 8.22 -7.57
#